data_AF-A0A2T4Z919-F1
#
_entry.id   AF-A0A2T4Z919-F1
#
_cell.length_a   1.000
_cell.length_b   1.000
_cell.length_c   1.000
_cell.angle_alpha   90.00
_cell.angle_beta   90.00
_cell.angle_gamma   90.00
#
_symmetry.space_group_name_H-M   'P 1'
#
loop_
_entity.id
_entity.type
_entity.pdbx_description
1 polymer ?
#
loop_
_entity_poly.entity_id
_entity_poly.type
_entity_poly.pdbx_seq_one_letter_code
_entity_poly.pdbx_strand_id
1 'polypeptide(L)'
;MRAGRKSKLTPELIDKATKLIAAGNYVGTVCNYLGIGETTWYRWMSEGEKATRGRYREFRDAIKRAESAAEMRAVNGIVQAGSKNWQALAWYLERKHPDRWGRREQMNLEGNIGIKFVDDIGSDEDETG
;
A
#
# COMPACT_ATOMS: atom_id res chain seq x y z
N MET A 1 -19.64 6.79 -44.46
CA MET A 1 -18.95 6.41 -43.20
C MET A 1 -19.95 6.48 -42.05
N ARG A 2 -20.21 5.38 -41.32
CA ARG A 2 -21.04 5.43 -40.11
C ARG A 2 -20.22 6.09 -39.01
N ALA A 3 -20.65 7.26 -38.54
CA ALA A 3 -20.03 7.93 -37.40
C ALA A 3 -20.16 7.01 -36.17
N GLY A 4 -19.04 6.44 -35.72
CA GLY A 4 -19.00 5.65 -34.48
C GLY A 4 -19.52 6.48 -33.31
N ARG A 5 -20.29 5.85 -32.41
CA ARG A 5 -20.84 6.48 -31.21
C ARG A 5 -19.72 7.25 -30.49
N LYS A 6 -19.94 8.55 -30.23
CA LYS A 6 -18.97 9.39 -29.52
C LYS A 6 -18.55 8.70 -28.21
N SER A 7 -17.25 8.52 -28.01
CA SER A 7 -16.71 7.96 -26.77
C SER A 7 -17.05 8.86 -25.59
N LYS A 8 -17.36 8.26 -24.43
CA LYS A 8 -17.52 8.99 -23.17
C LYS A 8 -16.20 9.63 -22.67
N LEU A 9 -15.04 9.15 -23.15
CA LEU A 9 -13.73 9.66 -22.74
C LEU A 9 -13.38 10.95 -23.48
N THR A 10 -13.98 12.06 -23.07
CA THR A 10 -13.70 13.39 -23.61
C THR A 10 -12.54 14.06 -22.85
N PRO A 11 -11.87 15.07 -23.44
CA PRO A 11 -10.84 15.83 -22.73
C PRO A 11 -11.32 16.42 -21.39
N GLU A 12 -12.58 16.86 -21.32
CA GLU A 12 -13.19 17.41 -20.11
C GLU A 12 -13.37 16.34 -19.03
N LEU A 13 -13.69 15.10 -19.42
CA LEU A 13 -13.76 13.98 -18.49
C LEU A 13 -12.36 13.63 -17.97
N ILE A 14 -11.35 13.64 -18.84
CA ILE A 14 -9.95 13.40 -18.44
C ILE A 14 -9.53 14.44 -17.39
N ASP A 15 -9.73 15.74 -17.67
CA ASP A 15 -9.39 16.82 -16.74
C ASP A 15 -10.08 16.68 -15.37
N LYS A 16 -11.40 16.41 -15.36
CA LYS A 16 -12.15 16.19 -14.11
C LYS A 16 -11.64 14.97 -13.34
N ALA A 17 -11.41 13.86 -14.03
CA ALA A 17 -10.89 12.64 -13.43
C ALA A 17 -9.49 12.86 -12.82
N THR A 18 -8.60 13.52 -13.56
CA THR A 18 -7.25 13.88 -13.10
C THR A 18 -7.31 14.75 -11.84
N LYS A 19 -8.16 15.78 -11.80
CA LYS A 19 -8.32 16.63 -10.61
C LYS A 19 -8.78 15.85 -9.39
N LEU A 20 -9.76 14.96 -9.55
CA LEU A 20 -10.31 14.18 -8.44
C LEU A 20 -9.31 13.15 -7.89
N ILE A 21 -8.59 12.45 -8.78
CA ILE A 21 -7.52 11.52 -8.39
C ILE A 21 -6.37 12.27 -7.74
N ALA A 22 -5.98 13.43 -8.30
CA ALA A 22 -4.93 14.26 -7.73
C ALA A 22 -5.31 14.80 -6.34
N ALA A 23 -6.60 14.89 -6.01
CA ALA A 23 -7.08 15.22 -4.67
C ALA A 23 -7.04 14.04 -3.68
N GLY A 24 -6.64 12.84 -4.13
CA GLY A 24 -6.49 11.65 -3.29
C GLY A 24 -7.72 10.74 -3.22
N ASN A 25 -8.71 10.94 -4.10
CA ASN A 25 -9.89 10.08 -4.12
C ASN A 25 -9.61 8.70 -4.75
N TYR A 26 -10.31 7.67 -4.27
CA TYR A 26 -10.27 6.35 -4.86
C TYR A 26 -10.98 6.32 -6.23
N VAL A 27 -10.48 5.45 -7.13
CA VAL A 27 -11.02 5.28 -8.48
C VAL A 27 -12.51 4.98 -8.47
N GLY A 28 -13.00 4.09 -7.61
CA GLY A 28 -14.43 3.77 -7.51
C GLY A 28 -15.30 4.98 -7.15
N THR A 29 -14.85 5.80 -6.19
CA THR A 29 -15.51 7.06 -5.82
C THR A 29 -15.58 8.02 -7.00
N VAL A 30 -14.46 8.19 -7.72
CA VAL A 30 -14.39 9.04 -8.91
C VAL A 30 -15.30 8.52 -10.02
N CYS A 31 -15.31 7.20 -10.25
CA CYS A 31 -16.15 6.55 -11.25
C CYS A 31 -17.64 6.79 -10.98
N ASN A 32 -18.07 6.56 -9.74
CA ASN A 32 -19.44 6.81 -9.31
C ASN A 32 -19.83 8.28 -9.47
N TYR A 33 -18.96 9.20 -9.05
CA TYR A 33 -19.20 10.65 -9.18
C TYR A 33 -19.31 11.10 -10.65
N LEU A 34 -18.49 10.53 -11.55
CA LEU A 34 -18.48 10.87 -12.97
C LEU A 34 -19.52 10.09 -13.80
N GLY A 35 -20.28 9.18 -13.19
CA GLY A 35 -21.28 8.36 -13.90
C GLY A 35 -20.67 7.39 -14.91
N ILE A 36 -19.48 6.86 -14.60
CA ILE A 36 -18.77 5.86 -15.41
C ILE A 36 -18.60 4.56 -14.62
N GLY A 37 -18.77 3.42 -15.27
CA GLY A 37 -18.53 2.14 -14.61
C GLY A 37 -17.03 1.86 -14.46
N GLU A 38 -16.61 1.29 -13.34
CA GLU A 38 -15.20 0.95 -13.06
C GLU A 38 -14.59 0.03 -14.13
N THR A 39 -15.35 -0.95 -14.64
CA THR A 39 -14.89 -1.81 -15.74
C THR A 39 -14.53 -0.99 -16.98
N THR A 40 -15.26 0.10 -17.24
CA THR A 40 -14.95 1.01 -18.35
C THR A 40 -13.67 1.79 -18.09
N TRP A 41 -13.48 2.27 -16.85
CA TRP A 41 -12.25 2.95 -16.42
C TRP A 41 -11.02 2.06 -16.61
N TYR A 42 -11.02 0.86 -16.04
CA TYR A 42 -9.87 -0.05 -16.12
C TYR A 42 -9.61 -0.53 -17.54
N ARG A 43 -10.66 -0.71 -18.36
CA ARG A 43 -10.48 -0.96 -19.79
C ARG A 43 -9.73 0.20 -20.46
N TRP A 44 -10.12 1.46 -20.21
CA TRP A 44 -9.42 2.62 -20.77
C TRP A 44 -7.97 2.70 -20.31
N MET A 45 -7.68 2.37 -19.05
CA MET A 45 -6.31 2.29 -18.54
C MET A 45 -5.49 1.20 -19.26
N SER A 46 -6.08 0.02 -19.48
CA SER A 46 -5.43 -1.10 -20.20
C SER A 46 -5.18 -0.76 -21.67
N GLU A 47 -6.14 -0.12 -22.35
CA GLU A 47 -5.95 0.36 -23.73
C GLU A 47 -4.86 1.44 -23.79
N GLY A 48 -4.83 2.35 -22.81
CA GLY A 48 -3.82 3.40 -22.73
C GLY A 48 -2.40 2.88 -22.49
N GLU A 49 -2.26 1.73 -21.83
CA GLU A 49 -0.97 1.09 -21.58
C GLU A 49 -0.35 0.55 -22.87
N LYS A 50 -1.18 -0.05 -23.73
CA LYS A 50 -0.77 -0.61 -25.02
C LYS A 50 -0.58 0.48 -26.08
N ALA A 51 -1.27 1.60 -25.95
CA ALA A 51 -1.23 2.69 -26.90
C ALA A 51 0.03 3.56 -26.76
N THR A 52 0.65 3.93 -27.87
CA THR A 52 1.76 4.90 -27.90
C THR A 52 1.28 6.35 -27.96
N ARG A 53 0.05 6.59 -28.41
CA ARG A 53 -0.57 7.92 -28.54
C ARG A 53 -2.10 7.85 -28.50
N GLY A 54 -2.74 9.02 -28.37
CA GLY A 54 -4.18 9.19 -28.42
C GLY A 54 -4.88 9.14 -27.06
N ARG A 55 -6.19 9.34 -27.07
CA ARG A 55 -6.98 9.64 -25.85
C ARG A 55 -6.85 8.65 -24.70
N TYR A 56 -6.69 7.36 -24.97
CA TYR A 56 -6.52 6.35 -23.91
C TYR A 56 -5.13 6.46 -23.27
N ARG A 57 -4.09 6.74 -24.08
CA ARG A 57 -2.74 7.01 -23.61
C ARG A 57 -2.71 8.28 -22.77
N GLU A 58 -3.31 9.36 -23.29
CA GLU A 58 -3.43 10.63 -22.58
C GLU A 58 -4.16 10.47 -21.23
N PHE A 59 -5.27 9.73 -21.21
CA PHE A 59 -5.99 9.43 -19.98
C PHE A 59 -5.11 8.67 -18.98
N ARG A 60 -4.48 7.56 -19.39
CA ARG A 60 -3.62 6.77 -18.51
C ARG A 60 -2.49 7.60 -17.92
N ASP A 61 -1.78 8.36 -18.77
CA ASP A 61 -0.63 9.16 -18.34
C ASP A 61 -1.07 10.28 -17.39
N ALA A 62 -2.23 10.90 -17.65
CA ALA A 62 -2.80 11.92 -16.77
C ALA A 62 -3.22 11.34 -15.40
N ILE A 63 -3.86 10.15 -15.38
CA ILE A 63 -4.23 9.48 -14.12
C ILE A 63 -2.99 9.06 -13.33
N LYS A 64 -1.98 8.45 -13.98
CA LYS A 64 -0.72 8.08 -13.30
C LYS A 64 -0.01 9.28 -12.69
N ARG A 65 0.04 10.40 -13.42
CA ARG A 65 0.61 11.65 -12.90
C ARG A 65 -0.20 12.20 -11.72
N ALA A 66 -1.52 12.11 -11.77
CA ALA A 66 -2.40 12.53 -10.67
C ALA A 66 -2.21 11.67 -9.41
N GLU A 67 -2.09 10.34 -9.56
CA GLU A 67 -1.79 9.42 -8.45
C GLU A 67 -0.47 9.81 -7.77
N SER A 68 0.59 10.03 -8.56
CA SER A 68 1.88 10.48 -8.04
C SER A 68 1.80 11.83 -7.33
N ALA A 69 1.03 12.79 -7.89
CA ALA A 69 0.83 14.10 -7.25
C ALA A 69 0.09 13.97 -5.90
N ALA A 70 -0.90 13.07 -5.82
CA ALA A 70 -1.61 12.80 -4.57
C ALA A 70 -0.67 12.20 -3.51
N GLU A 71 0.15 11.21 -3.89
CA GLU A 71 1.15 10.59 -3.01
C GLU A 71 2.17 11.61 -2.52
N MET A 72 2.73 12.43 -3.40
CA MET A 72 3.66 13.51 -3.04
C MET A 72 3.05 14.47 -2.03
N ARG A 73 1.77 14.87 -2.21
CA ARG A 73 1.09 15.75 -1.27
C ARG A 73 0.90 15.09 0.09
N ALA A 74 0.54 13.81 0.12
CA ALA A 74 0.40 13.06 1.36
C ALA A 74 1.72 12.97 2.14
N VAL A 75 2.82 12.62 1.45
CA VAL A 75 4.17 12.58 2.04
C VAL A 75 4.56 13.95 2.59
N ASN A 76 4.36 15.02 1.81
CA ASN A 76 4.63 16.38 2.29
C ASN A 76 3.79 16.73 3.52
N GLY A 77 2.52 16.34 3.57
CA GLY A 77 1.67 16.52 4.75
C GLY A 77 2.21 15.81 5.99
N ILE A 78 2.73 14.58 5.84
CA ILE A 78 3.37 13.84 6.94
C ILE A 78 4.64 14.56 7.42
N VAL A 79 5.49 15.00 6.49
CA VAL A 79 6.73 15.73 6.83
C VAL A 79 6.41 17.04 7.56
N GLN A 80 5.41 17.78 7.09
CA GLN A 80 4.96 19.01 7.73
C GLN A 80 4.39 18.76 9.14
N ALA A 81 3.55 17.73 9.31
CA ALA A 81 3.07 17.33 10.64
C ALA A 81 4.23 16.96 11.57
N GLY A 82 5.28 16.36 11.02
CA GLY A 82 6.56 16.06 11.66
C GLY A 82 7.21 17.20 12.42
N SER A 83 7.06 18.43 11.92
CA SER A 83 7.61 19.62 12.58
C SER A 83 7.01 19.91 13.95
N LYS A 84 5.77 19.44 14.19
CA LYS A 84 5.03 19.60 15.45
C LYS A 84 4.93 18.31 16.22
N ASN A 85 4.92 17.17 15.52
CA ASN A 85 4.83 15.84 16.11
C ASN A 85 5.85 14.90 15.45
N TRP A 86 6.95 14.65 16.15
CA TRP A 86 8.01 13.75 15.71
C TRP A 86 7.51 12.32 15.40
N GLN A 87 6.42 11.87 16.02
CA GLN A 87 5.85 10.54 15.82
C GLN A 87 5.38 10.34 14.36
N ALA A 88 4.96 11.42 13.67
CA ALA A 88 4.60 11.36 12.26
C ALA A 88 5.81 11.03 11.37
N LEU A 89 6.98 11.57 11.69
CA LEU A 89 8.23 11.24 10.99
C LEU A 89 8.74 9.86 11.36
N ALA A 90 8.64 9.46 12.64
CA ALA A 90 8.99 8.11 13.07
C ALA A 90 8.17 7.05 12.33
N TRP A 91 6.83 7.22 12.29
CA TRP A 91 5.92 6.34 11.53
C TRP A 91 6.28 6.27 10.04
N TYR A 92 6.62 7.41 9.43
CA TYR A 92 7.03 7.45 8.02
C TYR A 92 8.34 6.67 7.78
N LEU A 93 9.35 6.90 8.61
CA LEU A 93 10.66 6.26 8.48
C LEU A 93 10.62 4.76 8.71
N GLU A 94 9.86 4.30 9.72
CA GLU A 94 9.62 2.87 9.99
C GLU A 94 9.05 2.16 8.76
N ARG A 95 8.10 2.77 8.05
CA ARG A 95 7.45 2.17 6.88
C ARG A 95 8.28 2.30 5.60
N LYS A 96 9.00 3.40 5.42
CA LYS A 96 9.79 3.64 4.21
C LYS A 96 11.13 2.90 4.23
N HIS A 97 11.70 2.69 5.42
CA HIS A 97 13.02 2.09 5.65
C HIS A 97 12.98 1.09 6.82
N PRO A 98 12.19 0.00 6.72
CA PRO A 98 11.99 -0.95 7.81
C PRO A 98 13.29 -1.66 8.23
N ASP A 99 14.26 -1.80 7.35
CA ASP A 99 15.58 -2.35 7.62
C ASP A 99 16.40 -1.50 8.63
N ARG A 100 16.26 -0.17 8.56
CA ARG A 100 17.00 0.78 9.39
C ARG A 100 16.21 1.27 10.61
N TRP A 101 14.90 1.38 10.46
CA TRP A 101 14.02 2.00 11.46
C TRP A 101 13.00 1.03 12.05
N GLY A 102 12.88 -0.18 11.51
CA GLY A 102 11.94 -1.18 12.01
C GLY A 102 12.28 -1.63 13.44
N ARG A 103 11.22 -1.96 14.19
CA ARG A 103 11.34 -2.43 15.57
C ARG A 103 12.10 -3.76 15.59
N ARG A 104 13.24 -3.79 16.28
CA ARG A 104 14.00 -5.01 16.55
C ARG A 104 13.46 -5.63 17.83
N GLU A 105 12.63 -6.65 17.71
CA GLU A 105 12.28 -7.47 18.87
C GLU A 105 13.49 -8.35 19.22
N GLN A 106 14.13 -8.04 20.36
CA GLN A 106 15.06 -8.99 20.97
C GLN A 106 14.22 -10.06 21.66
N MET A 107 14.13 -11.25 21.06
CA MET A 107 13.59 -12.41 21.76
C MET A 107 14.62 -12.88 22.79
N ASN A 108 14.44 -12.50 24.06
CA ASN A 108 15.12 -13.19 25.15
C ASN A 108 14.49 -14.57 25.32
N LEU A 109 15.12 -15.59 24.73
CA LEU A 109 14.82 -16.99 24.99
C LEU A 109 15.47 -17.43 26.32
N GLU A 110 15.12 -16.76 27.42
CA GLU A 110 15.38 -17.31 28.76
C GLU A 110 14.22 -18.23 29.14
N GLY A 111 14.14 -19.36 28.44
CA GLY A 111 13.29 -20.47 28.85
C GLY A 111 13.94 -21.18 30.04
N ASN A 112 13.35 -21.05 31.23
CA ASN A 112 13.68 -21.90 32.36
C ASN A 112 13.27 -23.34 32.02
N ILE A 113 14.20 -24.12 31.42
CA ILE A 113 13.94 -25.52 31.07
C ILE A 113 13.95 -26.29 32.40
N GLY A 114 12.76 -26.53 32.95
CA GLY A 114 12.57 -27.39 34.12
C GLY A 114 12.85 -28.85 33.78
N ILE A 115 14.14 -29.20 33.66
CA ILE A 115 14.58 -30.59 33.54
C ILE A 115 14.52 -31.19 34.94
N LYS A 116 13.53 -32.06 35.20
CA LYS A 116 13.57 -32.95 36.36
C LYS A 116 14.48 -34.12 36.02
N PHE A 117 15.68 -34.13 36.58
CA PHE A 117 16.49 -35.34 36.65
C PHE A 117 15.77 -36.30 37.61
N VAL A 118 15.39 -37.48 37.11
CA VAL A 118 14.93 -38.58 37.96
C VAL A 118 16.18 -39.40 38.26
N ASP A 119 16.73 -39.22 39.47
CA ASP A 119 17.76 -40.11 39.98
C ASP A 119 17.08 -41.43 40.36
N ASP A 120 17.18 -42.43 39.49
CA ASP A 120 16.83 -43.81 39.81
C ASP A 120 18.10 -44.65 39.77
N ILE A 121 18.98 -44.42 40.75
CA ILE A 121 20.09 -45.33 41.09
C ILE A 121 20.26 -45.35 42.61
N GLY A 122 19.68 -46.38 43.22
CA GLY A 122 20.10 -46.99 44.49
C GLY A 122 19.49 -48.39 44.50
N SER A 123 20.18 -49.49 44.19
CA SER A 123 21.28 -50.14 44.92
C SER A 123 20.95 -50.39 46.39
N ASP A 124 20.08 -51.38 46.65
CA ASP A 124 20.08 -52.10 47.92
C ASP A 124 20.67 -53.50 47.65
N GLU A 125 21.95 -53.66 47.98
CA GLU A 125 22.57 -54.95 48.27
C GLU A 125 22.28 -55.32 49.73
N ASP A 126 21.70 -56.51 49.90
CA ASP A 126 22.00 -57.57 50.88
C ASP A 126 21.95 -57.36 52.42
N GLU A 127 21.68 -58.52 53.07
CA GLU A 127 21.78 -58.89 54.49
C GLU A 127 20.48 -58.72 55.33
N THR A 128 19.93 -59.71 56.05
CA THR A 128 20.42 -60.97 56.61
C THR A 128 19.21 -61.83 57.05
N GLY A 129 19.36 -63.17 57.03
CA GLY A 129 18.40 -64.13 57.57
C GLY A 129 18.80 -65.57 57.30
#